data_AF-A0A812XJH1-F1
#
_entry.id   AF-A0A812XJH1-F1
#
_cell.length_a   1.000
_cell.length_b   1.000
_cell.length_c   1.000
_cell.angle_alpha   90.00
_cell.angle_beta   90.00
_cell.angle_gamma   90.00
#
_symmetry.space_group_name_H-M   'P 1'
#
loop_
_entity.id
_entity.type
_entity.pdbx_description
1 polymer ?
#
loop_
_entity_poly.entity_id
_entity_poly.type
_entity_poly.pdbx_seq_one_letter_code
_entity_poly.pdbx_strand_id
1 'polypeptide(L)'
;VAEVGPEAAGRILFGHIFRIAPEAKALFSFAKDEETMWLPGSRLEKHGARVVNTVGTAVSLLQDLETLVPVLQKLGLQHVAYKVLPPHYDVVGQAFIATLEDALQTEFTEAVKNAYLKVWNIVQATMMGDNYAEPAVEASG
;
A
#
# COMPACT_ATOMS: atom_id res chain seq x y z
N VAL A 1 8.11 -21.19 9.07
CA VAL A 1 7.40 -19.92 9.34
C VAL A 1 5.94 -20.19 9.05
N ALA A 2 5.02 -19.92 9.98
CA ALA A 2 3.60 -20.05 9.65
C ALA A 2 3.29 -19.08 8.50
N GLU A 3 2.71 -19.56 7.40
CA GLU A 3 2.30 -18.68 6.31
C GLU A 3 1.31 -17.66 6.87
N VAL A 4 1.74 -16.40 6.92
CA VAL A 4 0.85 -15.29 7.25
C VAL A 4 -0.08 -15.15 6.04
N GLY A 5 -1.29 -15.68 6.16
CA GLY A 5 -2.32 -15.53 5.13
C GLY A 5 -2.62 -14.05 4.82
N PRO A 6 -3.15 -13.74 3.63
CA PRO A 6 -3.35 -12.36 3.18
C PRO A 6 -4.24 -11.55 4.13
N GLU A 7 -5.19 -12.19 4.81
CA GLU A 7 -6.02 -11.59 5.87
C GLU A 7 -5.19 -11.13 7.08
N ALA A 8 -4.28 -11.97 7.56
CA ALA A 8 -3.41 -11.66 8.68
C ALA A 8 -2.40 -10.57 8.32
N ALA A 9 -1.77 -10.67 7.15
CA ALA A 9 -0.88 -9.64 6.62
C ALA A 9 -1.60 -8.31 6.43
N GLY A 10 -2.86 -8.35 5.96
CA GLY A 10 -3.69 -7.16 5.80
C GLY A 10 -3.98 -6.45 7.12
N ARG A 11 -4.29 -7.21 8.19
CA ARG A 11 -4.46 -6.63 9.54
C ARG A 11 -3.18 -5.96 10.04
N ILE A 12 -2.04 -6.61 9.89
CA ILE A 12 -0.73 -6.07 10.30
C ILE A 12 -0.45 -4.78 9.55
N LEU A 13 -0.59 -4.78 8.22
CA LEU A 13 -0.39 -3.61 7.35
C LEU A 13 -1.24 -2.41 7.81
N PHE A 14 -2.55 -2.60 7.97
CA PHE A 14 -3.43 -1.52 8.42
C PHE A 14 -3.16 -1.09 9.87
N GLY A 15 -2.72 -2.00 10.73
CA GLY A 15 -2.20 -1.68 12.06
C GLY A 15 -1.02 -0.73 12.00
N HIS A 16 -0.04 -0.97 11.11
CA HIS A 16 1.07 -0.04 10.93
C HIS A 16 0.61 1.29 10.30
N ILE A 17 -0.26 1.28 9.29
CA ILE A 17 -0.80 2.50 8.66
C ILE A 17 -1.44 3.41 9.73
N PHE A 18 -2.37 2.89 10.53
CA PHE A 18 -3.09 3.70 11.51
C PHE A 18 -2.23 4.11 12.73
N ARG A 19 -1.11 3.43 12.97
CA ARG A 19 -0.12 3.84 13.96
C ARG A 19 0.77 4.97 13.44
N ILE A 20 1.10 4.97 12.15
CA ILE A 20 1.93 6.01 11.50
C ILE A 20 1.08 7.26 11.23
N ALA A 21 -0.13 7.09 10.72
CA ALA A 21 -1.06 8.15 10.37
C ALA A 21 -2.48 7.82 10.89
N PRO A 22 -2.79 8.10 12.17
CA PRO A 22 -4.10 7.85 12.76
C PRO A 22 -5.26 8.51 11.99
N GLU A 23 -5.01 9.67 11.38
CA GLU A 23 -5.95 10.42 10.56
C GLU A 23 -6.40 9.65 9.31
N ALA A 24 -5.61 8.70 8.82
CA ALA A 24 -5.96 7.87 7.67
C ALA A 24 -7.21 7.02 7.93
N LYS A 25 -7.57 6.76 9.21
CA LYS A 25 -8.84 6.10 9.59
C LYS A 25 -10.06 6.80 8.97
N ALA A 26 -10.02 8.13 8.82
CA ALA A 26 -11.12 8.91 8.25
C ALA A 26 -11.43 8.55 6.79
N LEU A 27 -10.46 7.95 6.06
CA LEU A 27 -10.63 7.51 4.67
C LEU A 27 -11.41 6.19 4.55
N PHE A 28 -11.53 5.43 5.64
CA PHE A 28 -12.08 4.09 5.62
C PHE A 28 -13.39 4.00 6.40
N SER A 29 -14.48 3.66 5.70
CA SER A 29 -15.80 3.52 6.32
C SER A 29 -15.83 2.43 7.40
N PHE A 30 -14.99 1.41 7.30
CA PHE A 30 -14.87 0.34 8.30
C PHE A 30 -14.14 0.76 9.58
N ALA A 31 -13.40 1.88 9.56
CA ALA A 31 -12.67 2.36 10.74
C ALA A 31 -13.57 3.15 11.71
N LYS A 32 -14.85 3.36 11.36
CA LYS A 32 -15.84 3.99 12.25
C LYS A 32 -16.24 3.09 13.41
N ASP A 33 -16.14 1.78 13.24
CA ASP A 33 -16.52 0.76 14.23
C ASP A 33 -15.26 0.17 14.88
N GLU A 34 -14.51 0.97 15.65
CA GLU A 34 -13.17 0.60 16.14
C GLU A 34 -13.11 -0.73 16.91
N GLU A 35 -14.16 -1.06 17.66
CA GLU A 35 -14.23 -2.29 18.45
C GLU A 35 -14.39 -3.53 17.56
N THR A 36 -15.08 -3.40 16.42
CA THR A 36 -15.39 -4.53 15.53
C THR A 36 -14.47 -4.62 14.32
N MET A 37 -13.74 -3.54 13.99
CA MET A 37 -12.92 -3.48 12.79
C MET A 37 -11.81 -4.53 12.76
N TRP A 38 -11.32 -4.97 13.92
CA TRP A 38 -10.21 -5.94 14.04
C TRP A 38 -10.67 -7.40 14.15
N LEU A 39 -11.97 -7.65 14.27
CA LEU A 39 -12.51 -9.01 14.42
C LEU A 39 -12.30 -9.84 13.14
N PRO A 40 -12.16 -11.17 13.26
CA PRO A 40 -12.18 -12.06 12.10
C PRO A 40 -13.46 -11.88 11.26
N GLY A 41 -13.32 -11.88 9.94
CA GLY A 41 -14.39 -11.66 8.97
C GLY A 41 -14.77 -10.19 8.75
N SER A 42 -14.09 -9.25 9.40
CA SER A 42 -14.39 -7.82 9.30
C SER A 42 -14.17 -7.26 7.89
N ARG A 43 -14.71 -6.06 7.67
CA ARG A 43 -14.47 -5.31 6.43
C ARG A 43 -13.00 -4.94 6.25
N LEU A 44 -12.29 -4.65 7.35
CA LEU A 44 -10.86 -4.39 7.32
C LEU A 44 -10.09 -5.62 6.87
N GLU A 45 -10.37 -6.80 7.42
CA GLU A 45 -9.66 -8.03 7.05
C GLU A 45 -9.84 -8.34 5.55
N LYS A 46 -11.08 -8.26 5.05
CA LYS A 46 -11.39 -8.46 3.63
C LYS A 46 -10.73 -7.41 2.73
N HIS A 47 -10.67 -6.15 3.17
CA HIS A 47 -10.03 -5.08 2.40
C HIS A 47 -8.50 -5.24 2.42
N GLY A 48 -7.92 -5.49 3.59
CA GLY A 48 -6.50 -5.75 3.78
C GLY A 48 -6.01 -6.93 2.94
N ALA A 49 -6.76 -8.04 2.90
CA ALA A 49 -6.43 -9.18 2.04
C ALA A 49 -6.37 -8.79 0.55
N ARG A 50 -7.31 -7.94 0.07
CA ARG A 50 -7.27 -7.44 -1.31
C ARG A 50 -6.05 -6.56 -1.57
N VAL A 51 -5.70 -5.69 -0.63
CA VAL A 51 -4.50 -4.84 -0.74
C VAL A 51 -3.25 -5.71 -0.80
N VAL A 52 -3.09 -6.65 0.14
CA VAL A 52 -1.95 -7.58 0.18
C VAL A 52 -1.85 -8.42 -1.09
N ASN A 53 -2.95 -8.97 -1.58
CA ASN A 53 -2.96 -9.74 -2.83
C ASN A 53 -2.62 -8.89 -4.05
N THR A 54 -3.09 -7.63 -4.09
CA THR A 54 -2.78 -6.69 -5.18
C THR A 54 -1.29 -6.35 -5.17
N VAL A 55 -0.73 -6.05 -3.99
CA VAL A 55 0.71 -5.81 -3.82
C VAL A 55 1.50 -7.07 -4.17
N GLY A 56 1.10 -8.25 -3.70
CA GLY A 56 1.75 -9.51 -4.03
C GLY A 56 1.76 -9.80 -5.54
N THR A 57 0.66 -9.51 -6.22
CA THR A 57 0.56 -9.61 -7.69
C THR A 57 1.52 -8.62 -8.36
N ALA A 58 1.53 -7.36 -7.94
CA ALA A 58 2.43 -6.34 -8.48
C ALA A 58 3.91 -6.73 -8.28
N VAL A 59 4.24 -7.25 -7.10
CA VAL A 59 5.59 -7.75 -6.77
C VAL A 59 5.96 -8.95 -7.65
N SER A 60 5.04 -9.90 -7.87
CA SER A 60 5.31 -11.06 -8.74
C SER A 60 5.57 -10.70 -10.19
N LEU A 61 5.05 -9.55 -10.65
CA LEU A 61 5.22 -9.04 -12.01
C LEU A 61 6.43 -8.11 -12.16
N LEU A 62 7.27 -7.91 -11.12
CA LEU A 62 8.45 -7.04 -11.24
C LEU A 62 9.48 -7.52 -12.27
N GLN A 63 9.42 -8.80 -12.65
CA GLN A 63 10.25 -9.36 -13.72
C GLN A 63 9.61 -9.19 -15.12
N ASP A 64 8.36 -8.73 -15.19
CA ASP A 64 7.60 -8.45 -16.41
C ASP A 64 7.01 -7.03 -16.34
N LEU A 65 7.90 -6.05 -16.57
CA LEU A 65 7.54 -4.63 -16.50
C LEU A 65 6.52 -4.23 -17.57
N GLU A 66 6.50 -4.91 -18.73
CA GLU A 66 5.55 -4.64 -19.82
C GLU A 66 4.11 -4.91 -19.37
N THR A 67 3.90 -5.97 -18.59
CA THR A 67 2.60 -6.28 -17.99
C THR A 67 2.31 -5.41 -16.76
N LEU A 68 3.32 -5.15 -15.91
CA LEU A 68 3.12 -4.47 -14.63
C LEU A 68 2.73 -2.99 -14.78
N VAL A 69 3.42 -2.25 -15.65
CA VAL A 69 3.27 -0.79 -15.74
C VAL A 69 1.82 -0.36 -16.04
N PRO A 70 1.11 -0.92 -17.04
CA PRO A 70 -0.28 -0.56 -17.32
C PRO A 70 -1.24 -0.86 -16.13
N VAL A 71 -0.98 -1.94 -15.39
CA VAL A 71 -1.78 -2.31 -14.22
C VAL A 71 -1.63 -1.26 -13.11
N LEU A 72 -0.38 -0.85 -12.82
CA LEU A 72 -0.10 0.18 -11.81
C LEU A 72 -0.67 1.55 -12.21
N GLN A 73 -0.58 1.95 -13.48
CA GLN A 73 -1.15 3.20 -13.95
C GLN A 73 -2.68 3.22 -13.78
N LYS A 74 -3.36 2.13 -14.16
CA LYS A 74 -4.82 2.00 -13.95
C LYS A 74 -5.19 2.06 -12.47
N LEU A 75 -4.39 1.41 -11.62
CA LEU A 75 -4.60 1.45 -10.17
C LEU A 75 -4.40 2.87 -9.61
N GLY A 76 -3.40 3.61 -10.10
CA GLY A 76 -3.15 5.01 -9.76
C GLY A 76 -4.35 5.92 -10.03
N LEU A 77 -5.01 5.77 -11.18
CA LEU A 77 -6.24 6.51 -11.51
C LEU A 77 -7.36 6.26 -10.49
N GLN A 78 -7.51 5.02 -10.01
CA GLN A 78 -8.49 4.71 -8.97
C GLN A 78 -8.14 5.36 -7.64
N HIS A 79 -6.84 5.45 -7.31
CA HIS A 79 -6.38 6.08 -6.07
C HIS A 79 -6.69 7.58 -6.04
N VAL A 80 -6.61 8.28 -7.18
CA VAL A 80 -7.08 9.67 -7.30
C VAL A 80 -8.58 9.75 -7.03
N ALA A 81 -9.39 8.86 -7.61
CA ALA A 81 -10.84 8.83 -7.37
C ALA A 81 -11.19 8.54 -5.89
N TYR A 82 -10.33 7.80 -5.19
CA TYR A 82 -10.44 7.55 -3.74
C TYR A 82 -9.89 8.69 -2.87
N LYS A 83 -9.43 9.79 -3.47
CA LYS A 83 -8.83 10.96 -2.78
C LYS A 83 -7.57 10.60 -1.99
N VAL A 84 -6.83 9.59 -2.42
CA VAL A 84 -5.49 9.30 -1.89
C VAL A 84 -4.55 10.40 -2.34
N LEU A 85 -3.80 11.00 -1.42
CA LEU A 85 -2.84 12.07 -1.68
C LEU A 85 -1.41 11.51 -1.75
N PRO A 86 -0.46 12.20 -2.40
CA PRO A 86 0.94 11.76 -2.47
C PRO A 86 1.55 11.37 -1.11
N PRO A 87 1.35 12.13 0.00
CA PRO A 87 1.89 11.74 1.31
C PRO A 87 1.35 10.41 1.86
N HIS A 88 0.19 9.95 1.39
CA HIS A 88 -0.34 8.65 1.82
C HIS A 88 0.49 7.48 1.26
N TYR A 89 1.15 7.64 0.11
CA TYR A 89 2.03 6.60 -0.42
C TYR A 89 3.24 6.39 0.49
N ASP A 90 3.81 7.44 1.07
CA ASP A 90 4.92 7.32 2.01
C ASP A 90 4.52 6.54 3.28
N VAL A 91 3.31 6.80 3.79
CA VAL A 91 2.75 6.07 4.95
C VAL A 91 2.58 4.59 4.64
N VAL A 92 2.00 4.27 3.47
CA VAL A 92 1.79 2.87 3.07
C VAL A 92 3.14 2.17 2.82
N GLY A 93 4.14 2.87 2.25
CA GLY A 93 5.48 2.34 2.07
C GLY A 93 6.15 1.97 3.38
N GLN A 94 6.10 2.87 4.36
CA GLN A 94 6.62 2.60 5.71
C GLN A 94 5.89 1.42 6.37
N ALA A 95 4.56 1.37 6.26
CA ALA A 95 3.76 0.28 6.81
C ALA A 95 4.04 -1.07 6.11
N PHE A 96 4.25 -1.06 4.80
CA PHE A 96 4.62 -2.24 4.01
C PHE A 96 5.97 -2.82 4.45
N ILE A 97 6.97 -1.96 4.61
CA ILE A 97 8.30 -2.37 5.10
C ILE A 97 8.22 -2.93 6.52
N ALA A 98 7.48 -2.28 7.42
CA ALA A 98 7.28 -2.78 8.78
C ALA A 98 6.54 -4.13 8.80
N THR A 99 5.56 -4.33 7.90
CA THR A 99 4.84 -5.61 7.76
C THR A 99 5.78 -6.73 7.30
N LEU A 100 6.71 -6.44 6.39
CA LEU A 100 7.72 -7.40 5.95
C LEU A 100 8.72 -7.74 7.05
N GLU A 101 9.13 -6.76 7.86
CA GLU A 101 9.98 -6.96 9.03
C GLU A 101 9.33 -7.92 10.04
N ASP A 102 8.06 -7.68 10.37
CA ASP A 102 7.29 -8.54 11.28
C ASP A 102 7.11 -9.97 10.72
N ALA A 103 6.91 -10.10 9.41
CA ALA A 103 6.65 -11.41 8.77
C ALA A 103 7.92 -12.24 8.52
N LEU A 104 9.01 -11.61 8.09
CA LEU A 104 10.25 -12.28 7.71
C LEU A 104 11.21 -12.43 8.90
N GLN A 105 11.07 -11.61 9.94
CA GLN A 105 11.85 -11.68 11.17
C GLN A 105 13.36 -11.78 10.89
N THR A 106 14.00 -12.91 11.22
CA THR A 106 15.44 -13.14 11.01
C THR A 106 15.86 -13.11 9.55
N GLU A 107 14.94 -13.38 8.62
CA GLU A 107 15.18 -13.32 7.18
C GLU A 107 15.08 -11.88 6.63
N PHE A 108 14.58 -10.93 7.43
CA PHE A 108 14.50 -9.51 7.06
C PHE A 108 15.86 -8.82 7.18
N THR A 109 16.77 -9.18 6.28
CA THR A 109 18.09 -8.57 6.20
C THR A 109 18.04 -7.17 5.60
N GLU A 110 19.10 -6.38 5.82
CA GLU A 110 19.24 -5.05 5.21
C GLU A 110 19.19 -5.10 3.68
N ALA A 111 19.68 -6.19 3.06
CA ALA A 111 19.59 -6.39 1.61
C ALA A 111 18.13 -6.59 1.16
N VAL A 112 17.35 -7.37 1.91
CA VAL A 112 15.92 -7.60 1.67
C VAL A 112 15.12 -6.31 1.82
N LYS A 113 15.36 -5.55 2.91
CA LYS A 113 14.76 -4.23 3.13
C LYS A 113 15.02 -3.29 1.95
N ASN A 114 16.28 -3.16 1.54
CA ASN A 114 16.65 -2.28 0.42
C ASN A 114 16.06 -2.72 -0.92
N ALA A 115 15.89 -4.03 -1.15
CA ALA A 115 15.20 -4.53 -2.33
C ALA A 115 13.71 -4.11 -2.32
N TYR A 116 13.01 -4.34 -1.21
CA TYR A 116 11.59 -3.96 -1.11
C TYR A 116 11.35 -2.45 -1.11
N LEU A 117 12.27 -1.64 -0.59
CA LEU A 117 12.22 -0.18 -0.72
C LEU A 117 12.29 0.27 -2.19
N LYS A 118 13.18 -0.34 -2.99
CA LYS A 118 13.25 -0.05 -4.43
C LYS A 118 11.95 -0.44 -5.15
N VAL A 119 11.38 -1.59 -4.79
CA VAL A 119 10.09 -2.03 -5.31
C VAL A 119 9.00 -1.02 -5.00
N TRP A 120 8.87 -0.62 -3.73
CA TRP A 120 7.87 0.37 -3.33
C TRP A 120 8.05 1.69 -4.09
N ASN A 121 9.29 2.15 -4.24
CA ASN A 121 9.59 3.37 -5.00
C ASN A 121 9.13 3.30 -6.46
N ILE A 122 9.31 2.16 -7.12
CA ILE A 122 8.83 1.95 -8.49
C ILE A 122 7.29 1.96 -8.53
N VAL A 123 6.66 1.25 -7.59
CA VAL A 123 5.19 1.17 -7.49
C VAL A 123 4.59 2.56 -7.29
N GLN A 124 5.05 3.31 -6.28
CA GLN A 124 4.53 4.64 -6.00
C GLN A 124 4.77 5.60 -7.17
N ALA A 125 5.95 5.58 -7.81
CA ALA A 125 6.26 6.47 -8.91
C ALA A 125 5.36 6.19 -10.12
N THR A 126 5.11 4.90 -10.41
CA THR A 126 4.27 4.49 -11.53
C THR A 126 2.78 4.78 -11.28
N MET A 127 2.30 4.55 -10.05
CA MET A 127 0.91 4.86 -9.69
C MET A 127 0.65 6.36 -9.61
N MET A 128 1.62 7.14 -9.11
CA MET A 128 1.49 8.58 -9.08
C MET A 128 1.54 9.14 -10.50
N GLY A 129 2.62 8.91 -11.25
CA GLY A 129 2.79 9.35 -12.63
C GLY A 129 2.25 10.77 -12.87
N ASP A 130 1.55 10.95 -13.99
CA ASP A 130 0.90 12.22 -14.34
C ASP A 130 -0.42 12.45 -13.58
N ASN A 131 -0.90 11.47 -12.80
CA ASN A 131 -2.17 11.57 -12.07
C ASN A 131 -2.14 12.60 -10.93
N TYR A 132 -0.94 12.97 -10.48
CA TYR A 132 -0.69 13.90 -9.38
C TYR A 132 0.19 15.09 -9.78
N ALA A 133 0.42 15.29 -11.09
CA ALA A 133 1.09 16.51 -11.55
C ALA A 133 0.25 17.73 -11.11
N GLU A 134 0.90 18.74 -10.51
CA GLU A 134 0.24 20.02 -10.31
C GLU A 134 -0.28 20.52 -11.66
N PRO A 135 -1.48 21.15 -11.73
CA PRO A 135 -1.88 21.82 -12.95
C PRO A 135 -0.76 22.80 -13.30
N ALA A 136 -0.22 22.67 -14.50
CA ALA A 136 0.80 23.58 -15.01
C ALA A 136 0.32 24.99 -14.73
N VAL A 137 1.07 25.74 -13.91
CA VAL A 137 0.79 27.15 -13.68
C VAL A 137 0.84 27.80 -15.06
N GLU A 138 -0.33 28.07 -15.65
CA GLU A 138 -0.41 28.90 -16.84
C GLU A 138 0.11 30.27 -16.41
N ALA A 139 1.40 30.50 -16.69
CA ALA A 139 2.03 31.78 -16.58
C ALA A 139 1.22 32.75 -17.46
N SER A 140 0.33 33.47 -16.79
CA SER A 140 -0.44 34.56 -17.39
C SER A 140 0.58 35.64 -17.73
N GLY A 141 0.82 35.83 -19.02
CA GLY A 141 1.64 36.92 -19.55
C GLY A 141 0.99 38.29 -19.36
#